data_AF-A0A661LEI4-F1
#
_entry.id   AF-A0A661LEI4-F1
#
_cell.length_a   1.000
_cell.length_b   1.000
_cell.length_c   1.000
_cell.angle_alpha   90.00
_cell.angle_beta   90.00
_cell.angle_gamma   90.00
#
_symmetry.space_group_name_H-M   'P 1'
#
loop_
_entity.id
_entity.type
_entity.pdbx_description
1 polymer ?
#
loop_
_entity_poly.entity_id
_entity_poly.type
_entity_poly.pdbx_seq_one_letter_code
_entity_poly.pdbx_strand_id
1 'polypeptide(L)'
;MGMTRRDFVKLVVGGVAGLHVTPLPWKLTDDIAIWTQNWPWVPVPSEGAFSEEKSVCTLCPGGCGIKVRKVDNRAIKIEGRTDFPINPGGICPVGMGGLQLLYDKDLRFTSPMKRVGPRGSGDF
;
A
#
# COMPACT_ATOMS: atom_id res chain seq x y z
N MET A 1 46.55 19.10 23.60
CA MET A 1 46.05 19.75 22.36
C MET A 1 44.57 19.44 22.27
N GLY A 2 43.71 20.43 22.55
CA GLY A 2 42.25 20.24 22.62
C GLY A 2 41.57 20.70 21.33
N MET A 3 40.52 20.00 20.91
CA MET A 3 39.73 20.35 19.73
C MET A 3 39.05 21.71 19.93
N THR A 4 39.29 22.67 19.03
CA THR A 4 38.65 23.98 19.11
C THR A 4 37.26 23.96 18.46
N ARG A 5 36.41 24.96 18.76
CA ARG A 5 35.09 25.11 18.11
C ARG A 5 35.18 25.18 16.58
N ARG A 6 36.24 25.82 16.07
CA ARG A 6 36.48 25.93 14.62
C ARG A 6 36.86 24.59 14.01
N ASP A 7 37.65 23.79 14.72
CA ASP A 7 38.04 22.44 14.26
C ASP A 7 36.84 21.51 14.24
N PHE A 8 35.97 21.60 15.27
CA PHE A 8 34.70 20.88 15.29
C PHE A 8 33.80 21.25 14.09
N VAL A 9 33.63 22.55 13.80
CA VAL A 9 32.82 22.99 12.66
C VAL A 9 33.40 22.50 11.32
N LYS A 10 34.73 22.56 11.14
CA LYS A 10 35.38 22.04 9.93
C LYS A 10 35.18 20.53 9.76
N LEU A 11 35.30 19.78 10.86
CA LEU A 11 35.07 18.34 10.87
C LEU A 11 33.62 17.99 10.51
N VAL A 12 32.64 18.66 11.12
CA VAL A 12 31.22 18.41 10.85
C VAL A 12 30.85 18.79 9.42
N VAL A 13 31.21 20.00 8.97
CA VAL A 13 30.89 20.48 7.62
C VAL A 13 31.59 19.62 6.57
N GLY A 14 32.88 19.32 6.76
CA GLY A 14 33.64 18.45 5.87
C GLY A 14 33.09 17.02 5.83
N GLY A 15 32.66 16.48 6.99
CA GLY A 15 32.05 15.16 7.07
C GLY A 15 30.70 15.08 6.35
N VAL A 16 29.82 16.07 6.53
CA VAL A 16 28.52 16.14 5.83
C VAL A 16 28.74 16.31 4.32
N ALA A 17 29.58 17.25 3.90
CA ALA A 17 29.89 17.46 2.49
C ALA A 17 30.51 16.21 1.86
N GLY A 18 31.46 15.57 2.56
CA GLY A 18 32.08 14.33 2.14
C GLY A 18 31.07 13.21 1.95
N LEU A 19 30.18 12.98 2.94
CA LEU A 19 29.11 11.99 2.84
C LEU A 19 28.21 12.23 1.62
N HIS A 20 27.80 13.47 1.35
CA HIS A 20 26.94 13.78 0.21
C HIS A 20 27.62 13.65 -1.15
N VAL A 21 28.95 13.78 -1.22
CA VAL A 21 29.73 13.53 -2.44
C VAL A 21 29.93 12.03 -2.69
N THR A 22 29.88 11.20 -1.65
CA THR A 22 29.89 9.74 -1.85
C THR A 22 28.55 9.23 -2.39
N PRO A 23 28.53 8.12 -3.15
CA PRO A 23 27.29 7.48 -3.57
C PRO A 23 26.51 6.84 -2.39
N LEU A 24 27.07 6.84 -1.18
CA LEU A 24 26.60 6.05 -0.05
C LEU A 24 25.20 6.45 0.44
N PRO A 25 24.87 7.75 0.64
CA PRO A 25 23.52 8.15 1.03
C PRO A 25 22.48 7.83 -0.04
N TRP A 26 22.83 8.01 -1.31
CA TRP A 26 21.94 7.74 -2.45
C TRP A 26 21.67 6.26 -2.60
N LYS A 27 22.72 5.42 -2.52
CA LYS A 27 22.58 3.97 -2.63
C LYS A 27 21.87 3.36 -1.44
N LEU A 28 22.15 3.85 -0.22
CA LEU A 28 21.40 3.45 0.97
C LEU A 28 19.91 3.78 0.83
N THR A 29 19.57 4.96 0.32
CA THR A 29 18.16 5.35 0.12
C THR A 29 17.48 4.47 -0.92
N ASP A 30 18.16 4.19 -2.05
CA ASP A 30 17.70 3.27 -3.09
C ASP A 30 17.49 1.84 -2.56
N ASP A 31 18.45 1.31 -1.82
CA ASP A 31 18.37 -0.04 -1.25
C ASP A 31 17.25 -0.15 -0.20
N ILE A 32 17.04 0.88 0.63
CA ILE A 32 15.91 0.95 1.56
C ILE A 32 14.57 0.99 0.79
N ALA A 33 14.49 1.76 -0.29
CA ALA A 33 13.28 1.82 -1.12
C ALA A 33 12.98 0.47 -1.77
N ILE A 34 13.97 -0.19 -2.37
CA ILE A 34 13.83 -1.53 -2.95
C ILE A 34 13.43 -2.54 -1.87
N TRP A 35 14.11 -2.52 -0.72
CA TRP A 35 13.84 -3.45 0.38
C TRP A 35 12.43 -3.28 0.91
N THR A 36 11.94 -2.04 1.09
CA THR A 36 10.58 -1.76 1.56
C THR A 36 9.46 -2.21 0.62
N GLN A 37 9.74 -2.34 -0.67
CA GLN A 37 8.75 -2.77 -1.67
C GLN A 37 8.79 -4.28 -1.99
N ASN A 38 9.92 -4.95 -1.75
CA ASN A 38 10.14 -6.36 -2.12
C ASN A 38 10.09 -7.34 -0.93
N TRP A 39 9.29 -7.07 0.11
CA TRP A 39 9.17 -8.03 1.20
C TRP A 39 8.50 -9.33 0.69
N PRO A 40 8.91 -10.51 1.17
CA PRO A 40 8.41 -11.80 0.66
C PRO A 40 6.88 -11.99 0.69
N TRP A 41 6.17 -11.22 1.50
CA TRP A 41 4.71 -11.28 1.61
C TRP A 41 3.97 -10.25 0.75
N VAL A 42 4.68 -9.31 0.11
CA VAL A 42 4.03 -8.33 -0.78
C VAL A 42 3.63 -9.08 -2.04
N PRO A 43 2.32 -9.18 -2.35
CA PRO A 43 1.88 -9.93 -3.52
C PRO A 43 2.31 -9.19 -4.78
N VAL A 44 3.18 -9.80 -5.58
CA VAL A 44 3.54 -9.32 -6.92
C VAL A 44 2.32 -9.54 -7.83
N PRO A 45 1.70 -8.50 -8.38
CA PRO A 45 0.62 -8.66 -9.35
C PRO A 45 1.10 -9.44 -10.57
N SER A 46 0.22 -10.17 -11.24
CA SER A 46 0.53 -10.76 -12.54
C SER A 46 0.89 -9.66 -13.53
N GLU A 47 1.83 -9.94 -14.44
CA GLU A 47 2.09 -9.09 -15.60
C GLU A 47 0.97 -9.28 -16.62
N GLY A 48 0.40 -8.20 -17.14
CA GLY A 48 -0.73 -8.25 -18.06
C GLY A 48 -1.28 -6.88 -18.43
N ALA A 49 -2.30 -6.86 -19.29
CA ALA A 49 -2.93 -5.61 -19.72
C ALA A 49 -3.79 -5.02 -18.59
N PHE A 50 -3.65 -3.71 -18.36
CA PHE A 50 -4.50 -3.01 -17.42
C PHE A 50 -5.89 -2.77 -18.01
N SER A 51 -6.93 -3.04 -17.22
CA SER A 51 -8.30 -2.63 -17.50
C SER A 51 -8.90 -1.90 -16.30
N GLU A 52 -9.94 -1.11 -16.52
CA GLU A 52 -10.63 -0.37 -15.47
C GLU A 52 -12.13 -0.70 -15.49
N GLU A 53 -12.71 -0.93 -14.32
CA GLU A 53 -14.15 -1.14 -14.15
C GLU A 53 -14.74 -0.11 -13.20
N LYS A 54 -15.93 0.39 -13.53
CA LYS A 54 -16.65 1.35 -12.69
C LYS A 54 -17.58 0.60 -11.73
N SER A 55 -17.57 0.98 -10.46
CA SER A 55 -18.41 0.38 -9.43
C SER A 55 -18.77 1.39 -8.33
N VAL A 56 -19.38 0.93 -7.25
CA VAL A 56 -19.76 1.71 -6.07
C VAL A 56 -19.24 1.01 -4.82
N CYS A 57 -18.65 1.77 -3.90
CA CYS A 57 -18.18 1.29 -2.61
C CYS A 57 -19.35 1.12 -1.64
N THR A 58 -19.45 -0.05 -1.03
CA THR A 58 -20.52 -0.42 -0.07
C THR A 58 -20.01 -0.60 1.35
N LEU A 59 -18.78 -0.15 1.67
CA LEU A 59 -18.18 -0.31 2.99
C LEU A 59 -18.78 0.63 4.04
N CYS A 60 -19.50 1.66 3.62
CA CYS A 60 -20.28 2.54 4.48
C CYS A 60 -21.55 3.02 3.75
N PRO A 61 -22.50 3.65 4.44
CA PRO A 61 -23.72 4.19 3.82
C PRO A 61 -23.48 5.31 2.80
N GLY A 62 -22.25 5.80 2.66
CA GLY A 62 -21.91 6.91 1.77
C GLY A 62 -22.02 6.58 0.28
N GLY A 63 -21.84 5.32 -0.14
CA GLY A 63 -22.06 4.93 -1.53
C GLY A 63 -21.13 5.59 -2.55
N CYS A 64 -19.86 5.82 -2.21
CA CYS A 64 -18.88 6.48 -3.08
C CYS A 64 -18.68 5.69 -4.40
N GLY A 65 -18.73 6.35 -5.55
CA GLY A 65 -18.38 5.80 -6.85
C GLY A 65 -16.88 5.57 -7.00
N ILE A 66 -16.51 4.38 -7.43
CA ILE A 66 -15.12 3.95 -7.54
C ILE A 66 -14.80 3.46 -8.95
N LYS A 67 -13.53 3.54 -9.31
CA LYS A 67 -12.94 2.80 -10.42
C LYS A 67 -11.94 1.79 -9.89
N VAL A 68 -12.03 0.56 -10.38
CA VAL A 68 -11.18 -0.55 -9.98
C VAL A 68 -10.27 -0.87 -11.15
N ARG A 69 -8.97 -0.67 -10.95
CA ARG A 69 -7.96 -1.10 -11.92
C ARG A 69 -7.68 -2.57 -11.73
N LYS A 70 -7.65 -3.31 -12.83
CA LYS A 70 -7.38 -4.75 -12.89
C LYS A 70 -6.19 -5.03 -13.78
N VAL A 71 -5.49 -6.13 -13.51
CA VAL A 71 -4.64 -6.81 -14.47
C VAL A 71 -5.32 -8.13 -14.79
N ASP A 72 -5.69 -8.32 -16.06
CA ASP A 72 -6.56 -9.42 -16.49
C ASP A 72 -7.83 -9.49 -15.63
N ASN A 73 -7.98 -10.56 -14.83
CA ASN A 73 -9.10 -10.79 -13.93
C ASN A 73 -8.82 -10.42 -12.45
N ARG A 74 -7.63 -9.92 -12.12
CA ARG A 74 -7.24 -9.56 -10.76
C ARG A 74 -7.36 -8.06 -10.52
N ALA A 75 -8.13 -7.65 -9.52
CA ALA A 75 -8.19 -6.27 -9.08
C ALA A 75 -6.92 -5.88 -8.30
N ILE A 76 -6.32 -4.73 -8.63
CA ILE A 76 -5.03 -4.30 -8.08
C ILE A 76 -5.07 -2.93 -7.41
N LYS A 77 -6.03 -2.06 -7.77
CA LYS A 77 -6.16 -0.73 -7.18
C LYS A 77 -7.60 -0.23 -7.22
N ILE A 78 -8.01 0.49 -6.19
CA ILE A 78 -9.28 1.21 -6.13
C ILE A 78 -8.98 2.71 -6.04
N GLU A 79 -9.66 3.49 -6.86
CA GLU A 79 -9.61 4.96 -6.83
C GLU A 79 -11.02 5.55 -6.95
N GLY A 80 -11.19 6.81 -6.55
CA GLY A 80 -12.46 7.52 -6.74
C GLY A 80 -12.71 7.85 -8.23
N ARG A 81 -13.98 7.82 -8.63
CA ARG A 81 -14.42 8.25 -9.96
C ARG A 81 -14.64 9.76 -9.99
N THR A 82 -14.05 10.46 -10.95
CA THR A 82 -14.23 11.92 -11.12
C THR A 82 -15.62 12.29 -11.65
N ASP A 83 -16.29 11.38 -12.35
CA ASP A 83 -17.62 11.52 -12.93
C ASP A 83 -18.76 11.02 -12.02
N PHE A 84 -18.51 10.82 -10.72
CA PHE A 84 -19.53 10.38 -9.76
C PHE A 84 -19.91 11.51 -8.79
N PRO A 85 -21.22 11.82 -8.60
CA PRO A 85 -21.66 13.02 -7.91
C PRO A 85 -21.32 13.02 -6.41
N ILE A 86 -21.26 11.85 -5.78
CA ILE A 86 -21.04 11.72 -4.32
C ILE A 86 -19.59 12.06 -3.92
N ASN A 87 -18.63 11.67 -4.74
CA ASN A 87 -17.21 11.71 -4.39
C ASN A 87 -16.36 11.96 -5.65
N PRO A 88 -16.42 13.17 -6.24
CA PRO A 88 -15.81 13.48 -7.54
C PRO A 88 -14.28 13.33 -7.52
N GLY A 89 -13.80 12.10 -7.66
CA GLY A 89 -12.40 11.66 -7.50
C GLY A 89 -12.00 11.30 -6.07
N GLY A 90 -12.72 11.76 -5.04
CA GLY A 90 -12.39 11.51 -3.65
C GLY A 90 -12.69 10.09 -3.19
N ILE A 91 -11.92 9.54 -2.25
CA ILE A 91 -12.22 8.26 -1.60
C ILE A 91 -11.52 8.19 -0.24
N CYS A 92 -12.15 7.55 0.76
CA CYS A 92 -11.54 7.38 2.08
C CYS A 92 -10.50 6.23 2.09
N PRO A 93 -9.57 6.20 3.07
CA PRO A 93 -8.58 5.12 3.18
C PRO A 93 -9.19 3.72 3.25
N VAL A 94 -10.34 3.57 3.89
CA VAL A 94 -11.08 2.30 3.98
C VAL A 94 -11.55 1.84 2.60
N GLY A 95 -12.09 2.75 1.78
CA GLY A 95 -12.50 2.46 0.41
C GLY A 95 -11.32 2.09 -0.49
N MET A 96 -10.20 2.81 -0.37
CA MET A 96 -8.97 2.49 -1.11
C MET A 96 -8.41 1.10 -0.74
N GLY A 97 -8.50 0.75 0.55
CA GLY A 97 -8.04 -0.54 1.09
C GLY A 97 -9.01 -1.70 0.87
N GLY A 98 -10.15 -1.50 0.20
CA GLY A 98 -11.21 -2.51 0.08
C GLY A 98 -10.77 -3.83 -0.57
N LEU A 99 -9.69 -3.84 -1.37
CA LEU A 99 -9.14 -5.07 -1.96
C LEU A 99 -8.62 -6.07 -0.93
N GLN A 100 -8.28 -5.62 0.29
CA GLN A 100 -7.85 -6.54 1.35
C GLN A 100 -8.98 -7.52 1.70
N LEU A 101 -10.24 -7.06 1.73
CA LEU A 101 -11.41 -7.92 1.97
C LEU A 101 -11.68 -8.93 0.84
N LEU A 102 -11.16 -8.67 -0.37
CA LEU A 102 -11.28 -9.58 -1.51
C LEU A 102 -10.24 -10.70 -1.46
N TYR A 103 -9.03 -10.40 -0.99
CA TYR A 103 -7.88 -11.33 -1.07
C TYR A 103 -7.46 -11.95 0.26
N ASP A 104 -7.92 -11.42 1.40
CA ASP A 104 -7.69 -12.02 2.70
C ASP A 104 -8.48 -13.33 2.83
N LYS A 105 -7.76 -14.44 2.95
CA LYS A 105 -8.33 -15.79 3.01
C LYS A 105 -8.92 -16.14 4.38
N ASP A 106 -8.48 -15.46 5.43
CA ASP A 106 -8.93 -15.71 6.80
C ASP A 106 -10.24 -14.95 7.07
N LEU A 107 -10.41 -13.78 6.45
CA LEU A 107 -11.64 -12.97 6.54
C LEU A 107 -12.71 -13.38 5.51
N ARG A 108 -12.32 -13.84 4.32
CA ARG A 108 -13.26 -14.11 3.23
C ARG A 108 -13.67 -15.58 3.17
N PHE A 109 -14.95 -15.85 3.43
CA PHE A 109 -15.53 -17.16 3.15
C PHE A 109 -15.61 -17.43 1.64
N THR A 110 -14.97 -18.51 1.20
CA THR A 110 -14.87 -18.90 -0.23
C THR A 110 -15.99 -19.83 -0.68
N SER A 111 -16.69 -20.47 0.26
CA SER A 111 -17.79 -21.40 0.02
C SER A 111 -18.86 -21.29 1.10
N PRO A 112 -20.09 -21.80 0.87
CA PRO A 112 -21.08 -21.96 1.92
C PRO A 112 -20.55 -22.90 3.02
N MET A 113 -20.76 -22.53 4.28
CA MET A 113 -20.32 -23.32 5.44
C MET A 113 -21.52 -23.69 6.33
N LYS A 114 -21.43 -24.81 7.07
CA LYS A 114 -22.53 -25.31 7.89
C LYS A 114 -22.05 -25.55 9.32
N ARG A 115 -22.52 -24.72 10.26
CA ARG A 115 -22.20 -24.87 11.69
C ARG A 115 -22.39 -26.31 12.18
N VAL A 116 -21.33 -26.90 12.74
CA VAL A 116 -21.34 -28.24 13.35
C VAL A 116 -21.17 -28.21 14.88
N GLY A 117 -20.74 -27.09 15.45
CA GLY A 117 -20.52 -26.92 16.89
C GLY A 117 -21.47 -25.94 17.60
N PRO A 118 -21.21 -25.66 18.89
CA PRO A 118 -21.90 -24.60 19.64
C PRO A 118 -21.75 -23.21 18.98
N ARG A 119 -22.70 -22.31 19.22
CA ARG A 119 -22.63 -20.95 18.66
C ARG A 119 -21.40 -20.20 19.19
N GLY A 120 -20.56 -19.72 18.28
CA GLY A 120 -19.34 -18.96 18.62
C GLY A 120 -18.05 -19.78 18.64
N SER A 121 -18.10 -21.10 18.44
CA SER A 121 -16.89 -21.94 18.41
C SER A 121 -16.06 -21.79 17.13
N GLY A 122 -16.67 -21.33 16.03
CA GLY A 122 -16.01 -21.26 14.73
C GLY A 122 -16.00 -22.59 13.97
N ASP A 123 -16.71 -23.62 14.46
CA ASP A 123 -16.79 -24.92 13.79
C ASP A 123 -17.91 -24.92 12.74
N PHE A 124 -17.52 -25.02 11.46
CA PHE A 124 -18.42 -25.00 10.31
C PHE A 124 -18.10 -26.07 9.26
#